data_AF-A0A2J6XGK5-F1
#
_entry.id   AF-A0A2J6XGK5-F1
#
_cell.length_a   1.000
_cell.length_b   1.000
_cell.length_c   1.000
_cell.angle_alpha   90.00
_cell.angle_beta   90.00
_cell.angle_gamma   90.00
#
_symmetry.space_group_name_H-M   'P 1'
#
loop_
_entity.id
_entity.type
_entity.pdbx_description
1 polymer ?
#
loop_
_entity_poly.entity_id
_entity_poly.type
_entity_poly.pdbx_seq_one_letter_code
_entity_poly.pdbx_strand_id
1 'polypeptide(L)'
;MEIGIAKDKNELKDLIQECDYVVYDGKDSFYEAIENISDKEWKLKTKVCLEQRLPNGFKLNGIHFSSIKELLMYLKESGKSKLTHEDEIIINGSLDELIDFAQQMVYLGFSPTIYTEEDYQKKVRSDRFIEKKRELLKDGNNITNKILEYKCVPEECNQIIEYRDNLLKTFNNIKESITSTDEVNISAAVFATKKSGKSMIINGILKGDYSPTSLELATPTSTEYIPVSGKTNYTLEKDGEVLNFSSVEELSREIKRYFESLQKAGNKTTKPLKVKYPASNLNQPIEIYDTPGPDRAGSEHAKYFEEYLQKTDCTVFVMDYSKHLQDSEVDILKKIQSEIDENYTKDKVLIVALNKIDLAFSDAGTSRNIVRISEFIRNELRNIGFKHVIVIPISAMWYFYGTYIKQHYPNINEIKDLADVIPNSPEETDIITVVENTGNNLRRQVGIKNPTINDLIAFTNFEIFQNIL
;
A
#
# COMPACT_ATOMS: atom_id res chain seq x y z
N MET A 1 -13.16 -17.82 -16.76
CA MET A 1 -13.62 -16.43 -16.57
C MET A 1 -15.00 -16.29 -17.20
N GLU A 2 -16.03 -16.48 -16.39
CA GLU A 2 -17.41 -16.17 -16.78
C GLU A 2 -17.71 -14.71 -16.43
N ILE A 3 -18.24 -13.95 -17.40
CA ILE A 3 -18.48 -12.51 -17.30
C ILE A 3 -19.97 -12.26 -17.53
N GLY A 4 -20.63 -11.67 -16.55
CA GLY A 4 -22.00 -11.19 -16.62
C GLY A 4 -22.06 -9.67 -16.79
N ILE A 5 -23.09 -9.17 -17.46
CA ILE A 5 -23.39 -7.74 -17.54
C ILE A 5 -24.80 -7.54 -17.00
N ALA A 6 -24.91 -6.84 -15.88
CA ALA A 6 -26.18 -6.58 -15.23
C ALA A 6 -26.69 -5.18 -15.59
N LYS A 7 -27.90 -5.07 -16.14
CA LYS A 7 -28.54 -3.80 -16.50
C LYS A 7 -29.44 -3.25 -15.40
N ASP A 8 -29.76 -4.06 -14.40
CA ASP A 8 -30.51 -3.66 -13.22
C ASP A 8 -30.16 -4.54 -12.01
N LYS A 9 -30.79 -4.26 -10.87
CA LYS A 9 -30.52 -4.95 -9.60
C LYS A 9 -30.94 -6.42 -9.61
N ASN A 10 -31.96 -6.79 -10.39
CA ASN A 10 -32.45 -8.16 -10.48
C ASN A 10 -31.46 -9.01 -11.31
N GLU A 11 -31.06 -8.50 -12.47
CA GLU A 11 -30.03 -9.16 -13.29
C GLU A 11 -28.71 -9.30 -12.52
N LEU A 12 -28.34 -8.29 -11.73
CA LEU A 12 -27.15 -8.34 -10.88
C LEU A 12 -27.22 -9.52 -9.90
N LYS A 13 -28.35 -9.67 -9.20
CA LYS A 13 -28.57 -10.73 -8.22
C LYS A 13 -28.51 -12.14 -8.82
N ASP A 14 -28.96 -12.31 -10.05
CA ASP A 14 -28.86 -13.59 -10.75
C ASP A 14 -27.41 -13.86 -11.19
N LEU A 15 -26.78 -12.87 -11.82
CA LEU A 15 -25.43 -13.01 -12.39
C LEU A 15 -24.34 -13.21 -11.34
N ILE A 16 -24.45 -12.65 -10.14
CA ILE A 16 -23.44 -12.87 -9.08
C ILE A 16 -23.35 -14.34 -8.62
N GLN A 17 -24.41 -15.11 -8.84
CA GLN A 17 -24.43 -16.54 -8.53
C GLN A 17 -23.88 -17.38 -9.67
N GLU A 18 -23.85 -16.86 -10.89
CA GLU A 18 -23.44 -17.64 -12.07
C GLU A 18 -22.02 -17.29 -12.51
N CYS A 19 -21.68 -16.01 -12.53
CA CYS A 19 -20.43 -15.50 -13.12
C CYS A 19 -19.30 -15.32 -12.09
N ASP A 20 -18.06 -15.37 -12.58
CA ASP A 20 -16.88 -15.00 -11.78
C ASP A 20 -16.76 -13.47 -11.66
N TYR A 21 -17.08 -12.76 -12.75
CA TYR A 21 -17.05 -11.30 -12.84
C TYR A 21 -18.40 -10.78 -13.30
N VAL A 22 -18.90 -9.73 -12.67
CA VAL A 22 -20.12 -9.04 -13.09
C VAL A 22 -19.84 -7.55 -13.25
N VAL A 23 -20.19 -7.00 -14.41
CA VAL A 23 -20.16 -5.57 -14.66
C VAL A 23 -21.57 -5.03 -14.51
N TYR A 24 -21.78 -4.16 -13.53
CA TYR A 24 -23.04 -3.46 -13.35
C TYR A 24 -23.08 -2.23 -14.26
N ASP A 25 -24.07 -2.19 -15.14
CA ASP A 25 -24.31 -1.15 -16.14
C ASP A 25 -25.79 -0.72 -16.11
N GLY A 26 -26.28 -0.52 -14.89
CA GLY A 26 -27.65 -0.07 -14.62
C GLY A 26 -27.77 1.43 -14.41
N LYS A 27 -29.01 1.89 -14.26
CA LYS A 27 -29.34 3.31 -14.05
C LYS A 27 -29.25 3.74 -12.58
N ASP A 28 -29.43 2.82 -11.65
CA ASP A 28 -29.33 3.11 -10.23
C ASP A 28 -27.86 3.35 -9.85
N SER A 29 -27.62 4.02 -8.72
CA SER A 29 -26.26 4.13 -8.20
C SER A 29 -25.71 2.74 -7.86
N PHE A 30 -24.40 2.55 -8.05
CA PHE A 30 -23.76 1.25 -7.80
C PHE A 30 -23.95 0.79 -6.35
N TYR A 31 -23.76 1.71 -5.40
CA TYR A 31 -24.02 1.49 -3.99
C TYR A 31 -25.43 0.95 -3.73
N GLU A 32 -26.47 1.62 -4.24
CA GLU A 32 -27.86 1.16 -4.05
C GLU A 32 -28.17 -0.18 -4.73
N ALA A 33 -27.44 -0.52 -5.79
CA ALA A 33 -27.61 -1.76 -6.52
C ALA A 33 -27.09 -2.96 -5.73
N ILE A 34 -25.97 -2.80 -5.01
CA ILE A 34 -25.34 -3.89 -4.26
C ILE A 34 -25.77 -3.95 -2.80
N GLU A 35 -26.22 -2.84 -2.20
CA GLU A 35 -26.48 -2.77 -0.75
C GLU A 35 -27.59 -3.72 -0.28
N ASN A 36 -28.59 -3.98 -1.13
CA ASN A 36 -29.72 -4.84 -0.79
C ASN A 36 -29.50 -6.33 -1.08
N ILE A 37 -28.32 -6.71 -1.57
CA ILE A 37 -28.01 -8.11 -1.90
C ILE A 37 -27.58 -8.83 -0.63
N SER A 38 -28.27 -9.92 -0.30
CA SER A 38 -27.97 -10.67 0.92
C SER A 38 -26.67 -11.47 0.80
N ASP A 39 -25.99 -11.68 1.92
CA ASP A 39 -24.74 -12.47 1.96
C ASP A 39 -24.93 -13.93 1.49
N LYS A 40 -26.15 -14.47 1.54
CA LYS A 40 -26.45 -15.82 1.06
C LYS A 40 -26.46 -15.91 -0.47
N GLU A 41 -26.72 -14.80 -1.14
CA GLU A 41 -26.80 -14.71 -2.59
C GLU A 41 -25.42 -14.41 -3.20
N TRP A 42 -24.48 -13.89 -2.42
CA TRP A 42 -23.15 -13.51 -2.89
C TRP A 42 -22.13 -14.65 -2.76
N LYS A 43 -21.60 -15.12 -3.89
CA LYS A 43 -20.46 -16.04 -3.88
C LYS A 43 -19.18 -15.27 -3.53
N LEU A 44 -18.42 -15.76 -2.55
CA LEU A 44 -17.16 -15.13 -2.07
C LEU A 44 -16.13 -14.87 -3.18
N LYS A 45 -16.11 -15.70 -4.24
CA LYS A 45 -15.21 -15.52 -5.38
C LYS A 45 -15.67 -14.45 -6.38
N THR A 46 -16.95 -14.11 -6.39
CA THR A 46 -17.54 -13.22 -7.40
C THR A 46 -17.04 -11.80 -7.20
N LYS A 47 -16.55 -11.22 -8.30
CA LYS A 47 -16.09 -9.84 -8.37
C LYS A 47 -17.11 -9.01 -9.12
N VAL A 48 -17.46 -7.85 -8.57
CA VAL A 48 -18.47 -6.96 -9.15
C VAL A 48 -17.91 -5.56 -9.24
N CYS A 49 -18.03 -4.92 -10.39
CA CYS A 49 -17.64 -3.53 -10.58
C CYS A 49 -18.75 -2.75 -11.28
N LEU A 50 -18.69 -1.43 -11.16
CA LEU A 50 -19.47 -0.50 -11.96
C LEU A 50 -18.82 -0.33 -13.34
N GLU A 51 -19.64 -0.32 -14.39
CA GLU A 51 -19.22 0.04 -15.73
C GLU A 51 -18.69 1.48 -15.76
N GLN A 52 -17.46 1.66 -16.22
CA GLN A 52 -16.81 2.96 -16.34
C GLN A 52 -16.61 3.28 -17.82
N ARG A 53 -17.39 4.25 -18.33
CA ARG A 53 -17.26 4.80 -19.69
C ARG A 53 -16.53 6.12 -19.63
N LEU A 54 -15.22 6.05 -19.79
CA LEU A 54 -14.39 7.25 -19.84
C LEU A 54 -14.61 7.96 -21.19
N PRO A 55 -14.85 9.29 -21.22
CA PRO A 55 -15.18 10.02 -22.45
C PRO A 55 -14.17 9.84 -23.58
N ASN A 56 -12.88 9.77 -23.23
CA ASN A 56 -11.77 9.55 -24.17
C ASN A 56 -11.21 8.12 -24.11
N GLY A 57 -11.90 7.22 -23.41
CA GLY A 57 -11.44 5.88 -23.09
C GLY A 57 -10.11 5.84 -22.33
N PHE A 58 -9.47 4.68 -22.36
CA PHE A 58 -8.17 4.41 -21.75
C PHE A 58 -7.35 3.48 -22.64
N LYS A 59 -6.07 3.30 -22.33
CA LYS A 59 -5.18 2.37 -23.04
C LYS A 59 -4.57 1.39 -22.08
N LEU A 60 -4.65 0.09 -22.37
CA LEU A 60 -3.87 -0.95 -21.71
C LEU A 60 -2.71 -1.34 -22.64
N ASN A 61 -1.47 -1.12 -22.23
CA ASN A 61 -0.26 -1.45 -23.01
C ASN A 61 -0.34 -0.96 -24.48
N GLY A 62 -0.94 0.22 -24.69
CA GLY A 62 -1.14 0.85 -26.00
C GLY A 62 -2.43 0.48 -26.74
N ILE A 63 -3.17 -0.55 -26.31
CA ILE A 63 -4.46 -0.96 -26.90
C ILE A 63 -5.56 -0.11 -26.28
N HIS A 64 -6.40 0.51 -27.11
CA HIS A 64 -7.46 1.41 -26.67
C HIS A 64 -8.73 0.65 -26.26
N PHE A 65 -9.39 1.13 -25.20
CA PHE A 65 -10.64 0.61 -24.67
C PHE A 65 -11.58 1.77 -24.30
N SER A 66 -12.87 1.58 -24.54
CA SER A 66 -13.92 2.55 -24.21
C SER A 66 -14.64 2.27 -22.89
N SER A 67 -14.51 1.05 -22.37
CA SER A 67 -15.28 0.55 -21.22
C SER A 67 -14.57 -0.59 -20.48
N ILE A 68 -14.95 -0.82 -19.21
CA ILE A 68 -14.44 -1.96 -18.43
C ILE A 68 -14.95 -3.28 -19.01
N LYS A 69 -16.20 -3.32 -19.48
CA LYS A 69 -16.72 -4.49 -20.21
C LYS A 69 -15.84 -4.91 -21.38
N GLU A 70 -15.43 -3.95 -22.22
CA GLU A 70 -14.58 -4.23 -23.38
C GLU A 70 -13.22 -4.79 -22.94
N LEU A 71 -12.63 -4.20 -21.90
CA LEU A 71 -11.39 -4.70 -21.29
C LEU A 71 -11.54 -6.15 -20.79
N LEU A 72 -12.59 -6.47 -20.05
CA LEU A 72 -12.79 -7.83 -19.53
C LEU A 72 -13.02 -8.85 -20.64
N MET A 73 -13.74 -8.49 -21.71
CA MET A 73 -13.91 -9.36 -22.88
C MET A 73 -12.57 -9.63 -23.57
N TYR A 74 -11.74 -8.60 -23.75
CA TYR A 74 -10.38 -8.75 -24.29
C TYR A 74 -9.49 -9.66 -23.42
N LEU A 75 -9.55 -9.51 -22.11
CA LEU A 75 -8.82 -10.38 -21.18
C LEU A 75 -9.28 -11.85 -21.28
N LYS A 76 -10.59 -12.07 -21.44
CA LYS A 76 -11.15 -13.41 -21.65
C LYS A 76 -10.62 -14.05 -22.94
N GLU A 77 -10.62 -13.29 -24.04
CA GLU A 77 -10.17 -13.78 -25.36
C GLU A 77 -8.65 -14.04 -25.40
N SER A 78 -7.86 -13.20 -24.73
CA SER A 78 -6.41 -13.37 -24.62
C SER A 78 -5.98 -14.47 -23.64
N GLY A 79 -6.91 -15.01 -22.84
CA GLY A 79 -6.62 -15.98 -21.80
C GLY A 79 -5.92 -15.39 -20.57
N LYS A 80 -5.79 -14.07 -20.48
CA LYS A 80 -5.20 -13.38 -19.33
C LYS A 80 -6.24 -13.25 -18.23
N SER A 81 -5.98 -13.88 -17.07
CA SER A 81 -6.96 -13.97 -15.97
C SER A 81 -7.00 -12.74 -15.06
N LYS A 82 -5.94 -11.92 -15.04
CA LYS A 82 -5.78 -10.76 -14.14
C LYS A 82 -4.76 -9.77 -14.70
N LEU A 83 -4.94 -8.49 -14.37
CA LEU A 83 -3.94 -7.45 -14.58
C LEU A 83 -3.04 -7.30 -13.34
N THR A 84 -1.74 -7.14 -13.57
CA THR A 84 -0.70 -6.99 -12.54
C THR A 84 -0.02 -5.63 -12.66
N HIS A 85 0.89 -5.30 -11.74
CA HIS A 85 1.60 -4.00 -11.75
C HIS A 85 2.44 -3.77 -13.03
N GLU A 86 2.75 -4.84 -13.77
CA GLU A 86 3.44 -4.76 -15.07
C GLU A 86 2.51 -4.27 -16.20
N ASP A 87 1.19 -4.32 -15.99
CA ASP A 87 0.21 -3.81 -16.93
C ASP A 87 -0.01 -2.32 -16.71
N GLU A 88 0.30 -1.53 -17.73
CA GLU A 88 0.15 -0.08 -17.69
C GLU A 88 -1.19 0.33 -18.31
N ILE A 89 -2.01 1.01 -17.51
CA ILE A 89 -3.23 1.66 -17.96
C ILE A 89 -3.02 3.16 -18.00
N ILE A 90 -3.29 3.77 -19.15
CA ILE A 90 -3.20 5.22 -19.35
C ILE A 90 -4.61 5.75 -19.58
N ILE A 91 -5.05 6.62 -18.67
CA ILE A 91 -6.36 7.28 -18.70
C ILE A 91 -6.18 8.69 -19.25
N ASN A 92 -6.94 9.02 -20.31
CA ASN A 92 -7.03 10.38 -20.81
C ASN A 92 -8.21 11.10 -20.14
N GLY A 93 -8.00 11.45 -18.87
CA GLY A 93 -9.03 11.99 -18.00
C GLY A 93 -8.47 12.71 -16.78
N SER A 94 -9.39 13.17 -15.95
CA SER A 94 -9.16 13.81 -14.65
C SER A 94 -8.66 12.84 -13.59
N LEU A 95 -8.18 13.39 -12.47
CA LEU A 95 -7.84 12.59 -11.29
C LEU A 95 -9.07 11.87 -10.71
N ASP A 96 -10.24 12.50 -10.72
CA ASP A 96 -11.49 11.89 -10.28
C ASP A 96 -11.79 10.59 -11.06
N GLU A 97 -11.69 10.66 -12.39
CA GLU A 97 -11.86 9.51 -13.28
C GLU A 97 -10.82 8.40 -13.03
N LEU A 98 -9.57 8.77 -12.75
CA LEU A 98 -8.52 7.81 -12.39
C LEU A 98 -8.86 7.10 -11.08
N ILE A 99 -9.25 7.82 -10.04
CA ILE A 99 -9.57 7.26 -8.72
C ILE A 99 -10.80 6.34 -8.80
N ASP A 100 -11.84 6.73 -9.55
CA ASP A 100 -13.00 5.88 -9.79
C ASP A 100 -12.67 4.61 -10.56
N PHE A 101 -11.84 4.72 -11.60
CA PHE A 101 -11.38 3.57 -12.37
C PHE A 101 -10.49 2.63 -11.53
N ALA A 102 -9.56 3.19 -10.74
CA ALA A 102 -8.71 2.43 -9.83
C ALA A 102 -9.53 1.65 -8.81
N GLN A 103 -10.59 2.25 -8.25
CA GLN A 103 -11.49 1.54 -7.35
C GLN A 103 -12.16 0.33 -8.03
N GLN A 104 -12.56 0.46 -9.31
CA GLN A 104 -13.14 -0.68 -10.04
C GLN A 104 -12.11 -1.79 -10.27
N MET A 105 -10.85 -1.46 -10.54
CA MET A 105 -9.77 -2.45 -10.62
C MET A 105 -9.59 -3.18 -9.29
N VAL A 106 -9.66 -2.48 -8.16
CA VAL A 106 -9.64 -3.09 -6.82
C VAL A 106 -10.81 -4.07 -6.63
N TYR A 107 -12.03 -3.70 -7.04
CA TYR A 107 -13.20 -4.60 -6.96
C TYR A 107 -13.08 -5.83 -7.85
N LEU A 108 -12.44 -5.69 -9.01
CA LEU A 108 -12.08 -6.81 -9.89
C LEU A 108 -10.93 -7.66 -9.33
N GLY A 109 -10.26 -7.19 -8.28
CA GLY A 109 -9.07 -7.84 -7.73
C GLY A 109 -7.87 -7.71 -8.66
N PHE A 110 -7.81 -6.68 -9.50
CA PHE A 110 -6.72 -6.36 -10.40
C PHE A 110 -5.79 -5.31 -9.79
N SER A 111 -4.52 -5.28 -10.20
CA SER A 111 -3.55 -4.29 -9.73
C SER A 111 -2.68 -3.73 -10.86
N PRO A 112 -3.25 -3.21 -11.95
CA PRO A 112 -2.48 -2.50 -12.98
C PRO A 112 -1.87 -1.23 -12.41
N THR A 113 -0.78 -0.78 -13.01
CA THR A 113 -0.28 0.56 -12.75
C THR A 113 -1.06 1.55 -13.61
N ILE A 114 -1.75 2.50 -12.97
CA ILE A 114 -2.68 3.41 -13.64
C ILE A 114 -2.11 4.83 -13.63
N TYR A 115 -2.06 5.45 -14.80
CA TYR A 115 -1.56 6.82 -14.97
C TYR A 115 -2.63 7.70 -15.61
N THR A 116 -2.63 8.99 -15.26
CA THR A 116 -3.16 10.01 -16.18
C THR A 116 -2.18 10.15 -17.35
N GLU A 117 -2.65 10.62 -18.52
CA GLU A 117 -1.74 10.92 -19.64
C GLU A 117 -0.64 11.91 -19.21
N GLU A 118 -0.95 12.91 -18.39
CA GLU A 118 0.04 13.87 -17.89
C GLU A 118 1.12 13.19 -17.04
N ASP A 119 0.73 12.33 -16.11
CA ASP A 119 1.67 11.64 -15.22
C ASP A 119 2.47 10.58 -15.96
N TYR A 120 1.89 9.93 -16.97
CA TYR A 120 2.63 9.05 -17.86
C TYR A 120 3.74 9.80 -18.61
N GLN A 121 3.46 11.01 -19.12
CA GLN A 121 4.48 11.83 -19.77
C GLN A 121 5.58 12.27 -18.80
N LYS A 122 5.25 12.57 -17.53
CA LYS A 122 6.24 12.87 -16.48
C LYS A 122 7.12 11.65 -16.20
N LYS A 123 6.51 10.46 -16.05
CA LYS A 123 7.22 9.19 -15.88
C LYS A 123 8.21 8.94 -17.02
N VAL A 124 7.76 9.03 -18.28
CA VAL A 124 8.63 8.83 -19.45
C VAL A 124 9.81 9.81 -19.47
N ARG A 125 9.61 11.06 -19.04
CA ARG A 125 10.72 12.03 -18.91
C ARG A 125 11.67 11.65 -17.79
N SER A 126 11.15 11.19 -16.65
CA SER A 126 11.93 10.71 -15.51
C SER A 126 12.78 9.49 -15.88
N ASP A 127 12.18 8.49 -16.53
CA ASP A 127 12.87 7.26 -16.96
C ASP A 127 14.04 7.60 -17.90
N ARG A 128 13.82 8.48 -18.88
CA ARG A 128 14.89 8.97 -19.78
C ARG A 128 16.00 9.71 -19.04
N PHE A 129 15.66 10.46 -17.99
CA PHE A 129 16.66 11.13 -17.16
C PHE A 129 17.48 10.12 -16.36
N ILE A 130 16.85 9.12 -15.77
CA ILE A 130 17.50 8.05 -15.01
C ILE A 130 18.46 7.24 -15.91
N GLU A 131 18.03 6.89 -17.13
CA GLU A 131 18.88 6.19 -18.10
C GLU A 131 20.17 6.98 -18.41
N LYS A 132 20.07 8.29 -18.56
CA LYS A 132 21.20 9.18 -18.86
C LYS A 132 21.98 9.63 -17.63
N LYS A 133 21.46 9.43 -16.42
CA LYS A 133 22.04 9.91 -15.16
C LYS A 133 23.51 9.50 -15.01
N ARG A 134 23.84 8.26 -15.34
CA ARG A 134 25.22 7.73 -15.22
C ARG A 134 26.19 8.45 -16.16
N GLU A 135 25.76 8.73 -17.38
CA GLU A 135 26.53 9.48 -18.38
C GLU A 135 26.70 10.94 -17.94
N LEU A 136 25.62 11.58 -17.50
CA LEU A 136 25.65 12.95 -16.98
C LEU A 136 26.61 13.10 -15.80
N LEU A 137 26.61 12.15 -14.86
CA LEU A 137 27.54 12.15 -13.72
C LEU A 137 29.00 11.96 -14.17
N LYS A 138 29.24 11.07 -15.15
CA LYS A 138 30.57 10.84 -15.71
C LYS A 138 31.11 12.08 -16.40
N ASP A 139 30.29 12.70 -17.25
CA ASP A 139 30.66 13.91 -17.99
C ASP A 139 30.86 15.11 -17.05
N GLY A 140 29.99 15.27 -16.06
CA GLY A 140 30.15 16.26 -15.01
C GLY A 140 31.49 16.11 -14.27
N ASN A 141 31.83 14.88 -13.84
CA ASN A 141 33.13 14.63 -13.18
C ASN A 141 34.31 14.91 -14.11
N ASN A 142 34.22 14.56 -15.40
CA ASN A 142 35.27 14.84 -16.39
C ASN A 142 35.49 16.35 -16.59
N ILE A 143 34.41 17.12 -16.67
CA ILE A 143 34.47 18.58 -16.80
C ILE A 143 35.09 19.19 -15.54
N THR A 144 34.63 18.77 -14.35
CA THR A 144 35.20 19.22 -13.06
C THR A 144 36.71 18.96 -12.99
N ASN A 145 37.17 17.77 -13.39
CA ASN A 145 38.59 17.45 -13.39
C ASN A 145 39.39 18.35 -14.36
N LYS A 146 38.89 18.57 -15.57
CA LYS A 146 39.53 19.46 -16.56
C LYS A 146 39.62 20.92 -16.07
N ILE A 147 38.60 21.39 -15.36
CA ILE A 147 38.58 22.73 -14.75
C ILE A 147 39.65 22.84 -13.65
N LEU A 148 39.80 21.79 -12.82
CA LEU A 148 40.80 21.74 -11.75
C LEU A 148 42.24 21.64 -12.27
N GLU A 149 42.45 21.00 -13.43
CA GLU A 149 43.75 20.92 -14.09
C GLU A 149 44.22 22.26 -14.69
N TYR A 150 43.31 23.22 -14.88
CA TYR A 150 43.63 24.53 -15.44
C TYR A 150 44.45 25.38 -14.44
N LYS A 151 45.73 25.58 -14.74
CA LYS A 151 46.64 26.41 -13.95
C LYS A 151 46.63 27.85 -14.47
N CYS A 152 46.16 28.79 -13.65
CA CYS A 152 46.32 30.24 -13.90
C CYS A 152 47.50 30.79 -13.07
N VAL A 153 48.23 31.76 -13.63
CA VAL A 153 49.23 32.53 -12.87
C VAL A 153 48.47 33.56 -12.02
N PRO A 154 48.64 33.61 -10.68
CA PRO A 154 47.75 34.36 -9.78
C PRO A 154 47.73 35.88 -9.99
N GLU A 155 48.81 36.47 -10.52
CA GLU A 155 49.03 37.92 -10.45
C GLU A 155 48.23 38.74 -11.49
N GLU A 156 47.59 38.12 -12.50
CA GLU A 156 46.85 38.83 -13.56
C GLU A 156 45.43 38.28 -13.85
N CYS A 157 44.94 37.30 -13.08
CA CYS A 157 43.78 36.47 -13.49
C CYS A 157 42.66 36.33 -12.44
N ASN A 158 42.47 37.30 -11.54
CA ASN A 158 41.44 37.19 -10.48
C ASN A 158 40.03 36.89 -11.00
N GLN A 159 39.61 37.52 -12.10
CA GLN A 159 38.28 37.27 -12.71
C GLN A 159 38.14 35.86 -13.28
N ILE A 160 39.22 35.27 -13.78
CA ILE A 160 39.22 33.90 -14.34
C ILE A 160 39.13 32.87 -13.20
N ILE A 161 39.80 33.12 -12.08
CA ILE A 161 39.71 32.28 -10.88
C ILE A 161 38.29 32.33 -10.31
N GLU A 162 37.68 33.52 -10.22
CA GLU A 162 36.30 33.67 -9.75
C GLU A 162 35.30 32.94 -10.67
N TYR A 163 35.45 33.06 -11.99
CA TYR A 163 34.61 32.35 -12.95
C TYR A 163 34.77 30.83 -12.85
N ARG A 164 36.01 30.34 -12.68
CA ARG A 164 36.31 28.92 -12.45
C ARG A 164 35.61 28.40 -11.20
N ASP A 165 35.70 29.13 -10.10
CA ASP A 165 35.14 28.70 -8.80
C ASP A 165 33.60 28.72 -8.85
N ASN A 166 32.99 29.69 -9.53
CA ASN A 166 31.55 29.73 -9.77
C ASN A 166 31.07 28.55 -10.65
N LEU A 167 31.83 28.18 -11.69
CA LEU A 167 31.55 27.00 -12.49
C LEU A 167 31.63 25.71 -11.65
N LEU A 168 32.70 25.55 -10.86
CA LEU A 168 32.85 24.39 -9.97
C LEU A 168 31.69 24.29 -8.97
N LYS A 169 31.28 25.40 -8.37
CA LYS A 169 30.12 25.45 -7.48
C LYS A 169 28.83 25.02 -8.20
N THR A 170 28.61 25.51 -9.42
CA THR A 170 27.44 25.14 -10.22
C THR A 170 27.44 23.64 -10.55
N PHE A 171 28.57 23.08 -10.98
CA PHE A 171 28.68 21.65 -11.26
C PHE A 171 28.51 20.78 -10.02
N ASN A 172 29.02 21.21 -8.86
CA ASN A 172 28.80 20.52 -7.59
C ASN A 172 27.32 20.55 -7.20
N ASN A 173 26.64 21.69 -7.32
CA ASN A 173 25.20 21.78 -7.05
C ASN A 173 24.39 20.87 -7.99
N ILE A 174 24.76 20.80 -9.29
CA ILE A 174 24.14 19.89 -10.26
C ILE A 174 24.38 18.44 -9.84
N LYS A 175 25.62 18.10 -9.47
CA LYS A 175 25.98 16.75 -9.01
C LYS A 175 25.19 16.37 -7.77
N GLU A 176 25.11 17.26 -6.77
CA GLU A 176 24.33 17.06 -5.55
C GLU A 176 22.84 16.84 -5.86
N SER A 177 22.26 17.67 -6.74
CA SER A 177 20.85 17.53 -7.17
C SER A 177 20.58 16.21 -7.90
N ILE A 178 21.53 15.75 -8.72
CA ILE A 178 21.43 14.46 -9.40
C ILE A 178 21.55 13.30 -8.40
N THR A 179 22.45 13.39 -7.42
CA THR A 179 22.64 12.36 -6.39
C THR A 179 21.48 12.30 -5.41
N SER A 180 20.90 13.44 -5.02
CA SER A 180 19.75 13.50 -4.09
C SER A 180 18.48 12.88 -4.70
N THR A 181 18.43 12.64 -6.01
CA THR A 181 17.32 11.93 -6.66
C THR A 181 17.30 10.43 -6.30
N ASP A 182 18.41 9.84 -5.84
CA ASP A 182 18.45 8.42 -5.43
C ASP A 182 17.80 8.15 -4.06
N GLU A 183 17.49 9.20 -3.30
CA GLU A 183 17.02 9.10 -1.91
C GLU A 183 15.54 9.45 -1.73
N VAL A 184 14.83 9.82 -2.80
CA VAL A 184 13.41 10.18 -2.72
C VAL A 184 12.58 8.90 -2.67
N ASN A 185 12.20 8.50 -1.45
CA ASN A 185 11.24 7.43 -1.22
C ASN A 185 9.84 8.02 -1.08
N ILE A 186 8.83 7.30 -1.54
CA ILE A 186 7.44 7.62 -1.24
C ILE A 186 7.25 7.50 0.27
N SER A 187 6.51 8.43 0.86
CA SER A 187 6.24 8.49 2.29
C SER A 187 4.74 8.36 2.59
N ALA A 188 4.40 7.51 3.57
CA ALA A 188 3.02 7.21 3.93
C ALA A 188 2.78 7.39 5.43
N ALA A 189 1.77 8.19 5.79
CA ALA A 189 1.29 8.26 7.16
C ALA A 189 0.21 7.20 7.38
N VAL A 190 0.39 6.36 8.40
CA VAL A 190 -0.56 5.27 8.73
C VAL A 190 -1.30 5.59 10.01
N PHE A 191 -2.62 5.71 9.88
CA PHE A 191 -3.56 6.00 10.97
C PHE A 191 -4.51 4.82 11.18
N ALA A 192 -4.85 4.54 12.43
CA ALA A 192 -5.78 3.46 12.77
C ALA A 192 -6.38 3.64 14.15
N THR A 193 -7.58 3.11 14.35
CA THR A 193 -8.11 2.84 15.70
C THR A 193 -7.45 1.59 16.31
N LYS A 194 -7.63 1.43 17.63
CA LYS A 194 -7.04 0.30 18.36
C LYS A 194 -7.59 -1.04 17.83
N LYS A 195 -6.68 -2.01 17.66
CA LYS A 195 -6.97 -3.39 17.20
C LYS A 195 -7.40 -3.52 15.74
N SER A 196 -7.22 -2.51 14.89
CA SER A 196 -7.56 -2.61 13.44
C SER A 196 -6.47 -3.35 12.62
N GLY A 197 -5.37 -3.75 13.25
CA GLY A 197 -4.32 -4.57 12.62
C GLY A 197 -3.22 -3.78 11.91
N LYS A 198 -3.06 -2.50 12.24
CA LYS A 198 -2.03 -1.59 11.72
C LYS A 198 -0.61 -2.18 11.73
N SER A 199 -0.17 -2.77 12.84
CA SER A 199 1.16 -3.42 12.93
C SER A 199 1.33 -4.54 11.90
N MET A 200 0.28 -5.34 11.65
CA MET A 200 0.34 -6.40 10.65
C MET A 200 0.43 -5.86 9.23
N ILE A 201 -0.20 -4.71 8.95
CA ILE A 201 -0.06 -4.02 7.67
C ILE A 201 1.38 -3.55 7.50
N ILE A 202 1.97 -2.91 8.52
CA ILE A 202 3.37 -2.46 8.47
C ILE A 202 4.30 -3.65 8.21
N ASN A 203 4.14 -4.75 8.94
CA ASN A 203 4.93 -5.97 8.76
C ASN A 203 4.74 -6.58 7.36
N GLY A 204 3.51 -6.54 6.83
CA GLY A 204 3.22 -6.96 5.46
C GLY A 204 3.90 -6.07 4.41
N ILE A 205 3.84 -4.74 4.57
CA ILE A 205 4.49 -3.78 3.66
C ILE A 205 6.01 -4.01 3.66
N LEU A 206 6.62 -4.09 4.85
CA LEU A 206 8.06 -4.23 5.03
C LEU A 206 8.57 -5.68 4.84
N LYS A 207 7.67 -6.65 4.64
CA LYS A 207 7.95 -8.09 4.47
C LYS A 207 8.81 -8.69 5.60
N GLY A 208 8.54 -8.28 6.84
CA GLY A 208 9.27 -8.74 8.02
C GLY A 208 8.58 -8.31 9.32
N ASP A 209 8.95 -8.91 10.45
CA ASP A 209 8.38 -8.60 11.76
C ASP A 209 9.06 -7.35 12.38
N TYR A 210 8.66 -6.15 11.97
CA TYR A 210 9.25 -4.89 12.46
C TYR A 210 8.43 -4.25 13.58
N SER A 211 7.10 -4.32 13.48
CA SER A 211 6.15 -3.73 14.41
C SER A 211 5.53 -4.81 15.29
N PRO A 212 5.66 -4.73 16.62
CA PRO A 212 4.92 -5.61 17.53
C PRO A 212 3.43 -5.55 17.27
N THR A 213 2.75 -6.70 17.28
CA THR A 213 1.32 -6.78 16.98
C THR A 213 0.48 -6.35 18.18
N SER A 214 -0.69 -5.75 17.94
CA SER A 214 -1.54 -5.20 19.01
C SER A 214 -2.11 -6.23 19.99
N LEU A 215 -2.02 -7.53 19.67
CA LEU A 215 -2.35 -8.63 20.58
C LEU A 215 -1.27 -8.81 21.65
N GLU A 216 -0.02 -8.48 21.32
CA GLU A 216 1.13 -8.50 22.23
C GLU A 216 1.24 -7.14 22.96
N LEU A 217 1.33 -6.04 22.22
CA LEU A 217 1.58 -4.69 22.75
C LEU A 217 0.96 -3.63 21.83
N ALA A 218 0.20 -2.67 22.37
CA ALA A 218 -0.26 -1.53 21.57
C ALA A 218 0.90 -0.53 21.36
N THR A 219 1.04 0.03 20.15
CA THR A 219 2.06 1.03 19.81
C THR A 219 2.02 2.21 20.80
N PRO A 220 3.03 2.37 21.68
CA PRO A 220 2.99 3.36 22.76
C PRO A 220 3.52 4.72 22.32
N THR A 221 4.33 4.78 21.25
CA THR A 221 4.94 5.99 20.70
C THR A 221 4.95 5.93 19.18
N SER A 222 4.97 7.08 18.52
CA SER A 222 5.13 7.16 17.06
C SER A 222 6.38 6.43 16.62
N THR A 223 6.32 5.72 15.49
CA THR A 223 7.47 4.99 14.93
C THR A 223 7.64 5.32 13.46
N GLU A 224 8.85 5.72 13.09
CA GLU A 224 9.23 6.07 11.72
C GLU A 224 10.05 4.93 11.14
N TYR A 225 9.56 4.28 10.08
CA TYR A 225 10.27 3.24 9.35
C TYR A 225 10.93 3.83 8.12
N ILE A 226 12.26 3.85 8.09
CA ILE A 226 13.04 4.61 7.12
C ILE A 226 13.90 3.66 6.30
N PRO A 227 13.73 3.60 4.97
CA PRO A 227 14.61 2.81 4.12
C PRO A 227 16.02 3.44 4.07
N VAL A 228 17.06 2.62 4.16
CA VAL A 228 18.45 3.05 4.02
C VAL A 228 19.16 2.30 2.89
N SER A 229 19.95 3.04 2.12
CA SER A 229 20.81 2.48 1.08
C SER A 229 21.95 1.68 1.70
N GLY A 230 21.97 0.37 1.47
CA GLY A 230 22.98 -0.55 2.03
C GLY A 230 22.36 -1.87 2.47
N LYS A 231 23.13 -2.96 2.44
CA LYS A 231 22.60 -4.32 2.64
C LYS A 231 22.40 -4.76 4.10
N THR A 232 22.95 -4.04 5.08
CA THR A 232 23.21 -4.66 6.41
C THR A 232 22.75 -3.85 7.62
N ASN A 233 22.15 -2.67 7.45
CA ASN A 233 21.98 -1.76 8.58
C ASN A 233 20.52 -1.72 9.05
N TYR A 234 20.12 -2.72 9.83
CA TYR A 234 18.95 -2.58 10.70
C TYR A 234 19.37 -1.71 11.89
N THR A 235 18.73 -0.55 12.06
CA THR A 235 19.06 0.33 13.18
C THR A 235 17.83 0.79 13.94
N LEU A 236 17.98 0.92 15.24
CA LEU A 236 16.98 1.49 16.14
C LEU A 236 17.55 2.76 16.77
N GLU A 237 16.94 3.91 16.47
CA GLU A 237 17.24 5.17 17.14
C GLU A 237 16.17 5.43 18.20
N LYS A 238 16.56 5.39 19.48
CA LYS A 238 15.71 5.69 20.63
C LYS A 238 16.42 6.68 21.55
N ASP A 239 15.73 7.76 21.94
CA ASP A 239 16.25 8.76 22.86
C ASP A 239 17.63 9.37 22.47
N GLY A 240 17.97 9.35 21.18
CA GLY A 240 19.26 9.82 20.64
C GLY A 240 20.36 8.75 20.60
N GLU A 241 20.11 7.55 21.13
CA GLU A 241 20.99 6.39 21.00
C GLU A 241 20.66 5.58 19.75
N VAL A 242 21.70 5.22 18.98
CA VAL A 242 21.57 4.39 17.78
C VAL A 242 22.11 2.99 18.07
N LEU A 243 21.24 1.98 17.98
CA LEU A 243 21.58 0.57 18.09
C LEU A 243 21.58 -0.07 16.70
N ASN A 244 22.50 -1.01 16.47
CA ASN A 244 22.63 -1.74 15.21
C ASN A 244 22.32 -3.22 15.43
N PHE A 245 21.65 -3.84 14.47
CA PHE A 245 21.23 -5.25 14.51
C PHE A 245 21.63 -5.96 13.24
N SER A 246 21.91 -7.25 13.35
CA SER A 246 22.29 -8.08 12.21
C SER A 246 21.08 -8.63 11.46
N SER A 247 19.92 -8.68 12.10
CA SER A 247 18.68 -9.23 11.54
C SER A 247 17.43 -8.50 12.05
N VAL A 248 16.31 -8.68 11.34
CA VAL A 248 15.01 -8.12 11.73
C VAL A 248 14.48 -8.75 13.03
N GLU A 249 14.81 -10.01 13.31
CA GLU A 249 14.39 -10.73 14.52
C GLU A 249 15.08 -10.19 15.78
N GLU A 250 16.34 -9.77 15.68
CA GLU A 250 17.06 -9.09 16.76
C GLU A 250 16.47 -7.71 17.04
N LEU A 251 16.23 -6.94 15.97
CA LEU A 251 15.59 -5.64 16.03
C LEU A 251 14.19 -5.73 16.66
N SER A 252 13.35 -6.66 16.18
CA SER A 252 11.99 -6.91 16.69
C SER A 252 12.00 -7.17 18.19
N ARG A 253 12.90 -8.04 18.66
CA ARG A 253 13.05 -8.33 20.10
C ARG A 253 13.38 -7.09 20.93
N GLU A 254 14.24 -6.21 20.45
CA GLU A 254 14.56 -4.97 21.17
C GLU A 254 13.38 -3.99 21.15
N ILE A 255 12.68 -3.85 20.01
CA ILE A 255 11.47 -3.01 19.93
C ILE A 255 10.40 -3.52 20.90
N LYS A 256 10.14 -4.84 20.95
CA LYS A 256 9.20 -5.46 21.90
C LYS A 256 9.58 -5.14 23.35
N ARG A 257 10.84 -5.34 23.73
CA ARG A 257 11.35 -5.02 25.08
C ARG A 257 11.17 -3.54 25.43
N TYR A 258 11.46 -2.65 24.48
CA TYR A 258 11.28 -1.21 24.67
C TYR A 258 9.80 -0.87 24.89
N PHE A 259 8.90 -1.38 24.04
CA PHE A 259 7.46 -1.14 24.16
C PHE A 259 6.89 -1.68 25.49
N GLU A 260 7.33 -2.85 25.96
CA GLU A 260 6.98 -3.37 27.29
C GLU A 260 7.43 -2.44 28.41
N SER A 261 8.65 -1.91 28.33
CA SER A 261 9.18 -0.99 29.32
C SER A 261 8.38 0.31 29.39
N LEU A 262 7.96 0.84 28.24
CA LEU A 262 7.14 2.04 28.14
C LEU A 262 5.74 1.83 28.71
N GLN A 263 5.11 0.69 28.42
CA GLN A 263 3.81 0.35 29.00
C GLN A 263 3.89 0.27 30.52
N LYS A 264 4.94 -0.35 31.08
CA LYS A 264 5.19 -0.40 32.53
C LYS A 264 5.43 0.99 33.14
N ALA A 265 6.05 1.89 32.39
CA ALA A 265 6.31 3.27 32.81
C ALA A 265 5.11 4.23 32.63
N GLY A 266 3.96 3.73 32.15
CA GLY A 266 2.75 4.53 31.95
C GLY A 266 2.74 5.34 30.65
N ASN A 267 3.47 4.91 29.62
CA ASN A 267 3.56 5.54 28.29
C ASN A 267 4.00 7.02 28.32
N LYS A 268 5.00 7.35 29.14
CA LYS A 268 5.47 8.74 29.35
C LYS A 268 6.48 9.25 28.32
N THR A 269 6.91 8.44 27.34
CA THR A 269 7.84 8.92 26.31
C THR A 269 7.09 9.62 25.20
N THR A 270 7.68 10.69 24.69
CA THR A 270 7.06 11.59 23.71
C THR A 270 7.88 11.71 22.43
N LYS A 271 9.03 11.02 22.35
CA LYS A 271 9.87 11.02 21.15
C LYS A 271 9.55 9.84 20.23
N PRO A 272 9.52 10.05 18.90
CA PRO A 272 9.32 8.98 17.95
C PRO A 272 10.53 8.05 17.93
N LEU A 273 10.25 6.77 17.80
CA LEU A 273 11.24 5.73 17.53
C LEU A 273 11.59 5.77 16.04
N LYS A 274 12.87 5.69 15.66
CA LYS A 274 13.24 5.53 14.24
C LYS A 274 13.81 4.15 13.99
N VAL A 275 13.20 3.44 13.07
CA VAL A 275 13.58 2.10 12.65
C VAL A 275 14.09 2.20 11.22
N LYS A 276 15.40 2.00 11.02
CA LYS A 276 15.96 1.98 9.66
C LYS A 276 16.09 0.55 9.17
N TYR A 277 15.72 0.32 7.91
CA TYR A 277 15.75 -0.99 7.30
C TYR A 277 16.41 -0.96 5.91
N PRO A 278 17.05 -2.06 5.46
CA PRO A 278 17.68 -2.10 4.14
C PRO A 278 16.66 -1.88 3.02
N ALA A 279 16.86 -0.82 2.22
CA ALA A 279 16.00 -0.53 1.08
C ALA A 279 15.92 -1.70 0.08
N SER A 280 17.00 -2.49 -0.03
CA SER A 280 17.07 -3.68 -0.89
C SER A 280 16.11 -4.80 -0.52
N ASN A 281 15.45 -4.74 0.65
CA ASN A 281 14.47 -5.73 1.06
C ASN A 281 13.15 -5.61 0.29
N LEU A 282 12.89 -4.44 -0.30
CA LEU A 282 11.66 -4.14 -1.03
C LEU A 282 12.00 -3.77 -2.48
N ASN A 283 11.09 -4.10 -3.40
CA ASN A 283 11.21 -3.63 -4.79
C ASN A 283 10.99 -2.11 -4.88
N GLN A 284 10.14 -1.58 -3.99
CA GLN A 284 9.86 -0.16 -3.84
C GLN A 284 9.96 0.16 -2.34
N PRO A 285 11.07 0.76 -1.88
CA PRO A 285 11.22 1.21 -0.50
C PRO A 285 10.26 2.35 -0.19
N ILE A 286 9.72 2.39 1.02
CA ILE A 286 8.68 3.33 1.45
C ILE A 286 8.97 3.82 2.86
N GLU A 287 8.89 5.12 3.10
CA GLU A 287 8.95 5.65 4.45
C GLU A 287 7.58 5.55 5.11
N ILE A 288 7.49 4.90 6.28
CA ILE A 288 6.21 4.70 6.97
C ILE A 288 6.23 5.44 8.29
N TYR A 289 5.24 6.32 8.48
CA TYR A 289 5.02 7.06 9.71
C TYR A 289 3.87 6.41 10.48
N ASP A 290 4.22 5.60 11.48
CA ASP A 290 3.28 4.87 12.32
C ASP A 290 2.83 5.71 13.52
N THR A 291 1.52 5.97 13.63
CA THR A 291 0.97 6.84 14.70
C THR A 291 0.35 6.04 15.84
N PRO A 292 0.54 6.41 17.12
CA PRO A 292 -0.17 5.78 18.23
C PRO A 292 -1.69 5.86 18.01
N GLY A 293 -2.42 4.85 18.51
CA GLY A 293 -3.88 4.86 18.42
C GLY A 293 -4.45 6.16 19.04
N PRO A 294 -5.38 6.86 18.37
CA PRO A 294 -5.83 8.20 18.75
C PRO A 294 -6.52 8.26 20.12
N ASP A 295 -7.05 7.15 20.63
CA ASP A 295 -7.57 7.03 22.00
C ASP A 295 -6.50 7.28 23.08
N ARG A 296 -5.22 7.31 22.70
CA ARG A 296 -4.06 7.56 23.57
C ARG A 296 -3.33 8.86 23.24
N ALA A 297 -3.85 9.65 22.31
CA ALA A 297 -3.22 10.91 21.93
C ALA A 297 -3.45 11.97 23.01
N GLY A 298 -2.52 12.10 23.95
CA GLY A 298 -2.32 13.34 24.69
C GLY A 298 -1.91 14.48 23.75
N SER A 299 -1.83 15.72 24.26
CA SER A 299 -1.53 16.92 23.45
C SER A 299 -0.22 16.84 22.65
N GLU A 300 0.78 16.09 23.12
CA GLU A 300 2.05 15.92 22.38
C GLU A 300 1.96 14.93 21.21
N HIS A 301 1.06 13.95 21.27
CA HIS A 301 0.82 13.01 20.16
C HIS A 301 0.00 13.64 19.03
N ALA A 302 -0.86 14.62 19.35
CA ALA A 302 -1.57 15.41 18.34
C ALA A 302 -0.61 16.16 17.41
N LYS A 303 0.54 16.64 17.94
CA LYS A 303 1.58 17.28 17.12
C LYS A 303 2.13 16.34 16.04
N TYR A 304 2.41 15.09 16.39
CA TYR A 304 2.94 14.11 15.42
C TYR A 304 1.88 13.71 14.38
N PHE A 305 0.60 13.74 14.75
CA PHE A 305 -0.49 13.48 13.81
C PHE A 305 -0.50 14.50 12.66
N GLU A 306 -0.51 15.80 13.00
CA GLU A 306 -0.46 16.91 12.03
C GLU A 306 0.86 16.88 11.25
N GLU A 307 1.99 16.73 11.94
CA GLU A 307 3.32 16.69 11.32
C GLU A 307 3.45 15.57 10.29
N TYR A 308 2.96 14.37 10.58
CA TYR A 308 3.06 13.24 9.65
C TYR A 308 2.09 13.37 8.49
N LEU A 309 0.89 13.93 8.71
CA LEU A 309 -0.01 14.23 7.61
C LEU A 309 0.64 15.24 6.65
N GLN A 310 1.28 16.28 7.17
CA GLN A 310 2.00 17.33 6.41
C GLN A 310 3.21 16.81 5.63
N LYS A 311 4.01 15.93 6.24
CA LYS A 311 5.25 15.44 5.64
C LYS A 311 5.07 14.35 4.58
N THR A 312 3.95 13.63 4.59
CA THR A 312 3.79 12.41 3.79
C THR A 312 3.11 12.64 2.45
N ASP A 313 3.49 11.83 1.46
CA ASP A 313 2.93 11.86 0.11
C ASP A 313 1.51 11.29 0.08
N CYS A 314 1.26 10.21 0.84
CA CYS A 314 -0.05 9.56 0.92
C CYS A 314 -0.49 9.30 2.36
N THR A 315 -1.80 9.16 2.54
CA THR A 315 -2.43 8.89 3.84
C THR A 315 -3.14 7.56 3.80
N VAL A 316 -2.76 6.67 4.70
CA VAL A 316 -3.36 5.34 4.88
C VAL A 316 -4.18 5.33 6.14
N PHE A 317 -5.48 5.03 6.01
CA PHE A 317 -6.36 4.80 7.15
C PHE A 317 -6.72 3.32 7.24
N VAL A 318 -6.43 2.68 8.37
CA VAL A 318 -6.68 1.25 8.59
C VAL A 318 -7.99 1.06 9.34
N MET A 319 -8.91 0.34 8.70
CA MET A 319 -10.22 0.01 9.24
C MET A 319 -10.38 -1.49 9.46
N ASP A 320 -11.17 -1.88 10.45
CA ASP A 320 -11.56 -3.27 10.66
C ASP A 320 -12.82 -3.61 9.85
N TYR A 321 -12.71 -4.59 8.96
CA TYR A 321 -13.78 -5.05 8.08
C TYR A 321 -15.09 -5.39 8.83
N SER A 322 -15.00 -5.92 10.06
CA SER A 322 -16.15 -6.37 10.85
C SER A 322 -16.90 -5.25 11.59
N LYS A 323 -16.32 -4.05 11.70
CA LYS A 323 -16.83 -3.01 12.60
C LYS A 323 -17.67 -1.92 11.93
N HIS A 324 -17.67 -1.87 10.60
CA HIS A 324 -18.50 -0.97 9.78
C HIS A 324 -18.49 0.51 10.25
N LEU A 325 -17.32 1.16 10.25
CA LEU A 325 -17.13 2.60 10.52
C LEU A 325 -17.65 3.06 11.90
N GLN A 326 -16.85 2.86 12.94
CA GLN A 326 -17.21 3.27 14.31
C GLN A 326 -17.14 4.79 14.50
N ASP A 327 -17.87 5.34 15.48
CA ASP A 327 -17.86 6.78 15.80
C ASP A 327 -16.43 7.33 16.01
N SER A 328 -15.57 6.57 16.70
CA SER A 328 -14.18 6.97 16.90
C SER A 328 -13.37 6.99 15.60
N GLU A 329 -13.69 6.13 14.63
CA GLU A 329 -13.09 6.16 13.28
C GLU A 329 -13.54 7.41 12.53
N VAL A 330 -14.84 7.73 12.58
CA VAL A 330 -15.42 8.93 11.98
C VAL A 330 -14.78 10.21 12.53
N ASP A 331 -14.56 10.29 13.85
CA ASP A 331 -13.94 11.46 14.49
C ASP A 331 -12.50 11.69 14.00
N ILE A 332 -11.72 10.63 13.82
CA ILE A 332 -10.36 10.75 13.29
C ILE A 332 -10.40 11.15 11.82
N LEU A 333 -11.26 10.51 11.04
CA LEU A 333 -11.44 10.81 9.62
C LEU A 333 -11.84 12.28 9.40
N LYS A 334 -12.76 12.82 10.21
CA LYS A 334 -13.11 14.25 10.17
C LYS A 334 -11.92 15.15 10.49
N LYS A 335 -11.06 14.77 11.44
CA LYS A 335 -9.82 15.51 11.73
C LYS A 335 -8.85 15.49 10.56
N ILE A 336 -8.65 14.32 9.93
CA ILE A 336 -7.83 14.20 8.71
C ILE A 336 -8.39 15.11 7.62
N GLN A 337 -9.70 15.07 7.38
CA GLN A 337 -10.36 15.90 6.36
C GLN A 337 -10.20 17.40 6.65
N SER A 338 -10.42 17.84 7.89
CA SER A 338 -10.24 19.26 8.29
C SER A 338 -8.81 19.73 8.03
N GLU A 339 -7.82 18.92 8.40
CA GLU A 339 -6.41 19.25 8.20
C GLU A 339 -6.04 19.31 6.71
N ILE A 340 -6.62 18.42 5.89
CA ILE A 340 -6.48 18.44 4.43
C ILE A 340 -7.06 19.75 3.85
N ASP A 341 -8.27 20.12 4.25
CA ASP A 341 -8.97 21.30 3.74
C ASP A 341 -8.30 22.62 4.18
N GLU A 342 -7.74 22.68 5.39
CA GLU A 342 -7.12 23.88 5.95
C GLU A 342 -5.70 24.13 5.42
N ASN A 343 -4.91 23.07 5.20
CA ASN A 343 -3.46 23.21 4.97
C ASN A 343 -2.99 22.84 3.56
N TYR A 344 -3.86 22.29 2.70
CA TYR A 344 -3.47 21.84 1.37
C TYR A 344 -4.25 22.52 0.27
N THR A 345 -3.51 22.95 -0.75
CA THR A 345 -4.09 23.53 -1.98
C THR A 345 -4.38 22.47 -3.04
N LYS A 346 -3.96 21.22 -2.83
CA LYS A 346 -4.16 20.10 -3.75
C LYS A 346 -4.87 18.97 -3.02
N ASP A 347 -5.81 18.35 -3.72
CA ASP A 347 -6.55 17.21 -3.20
C ASP A 347 -5.57 16.06 -2.87
N LYS A 348 -5.56 15.60 -1.62
CA LYS A 348 -4.85 14.36 -1.22
C LYS A 348 -5.73 13.14 -1.47
N VAL A 349 -5.09 12.03 -1.84
CA VAL A 349 -5.77 10.73 -1.95
C VAL A 349 -5.73 10.05 -0.59
N LEU A 350 -6.91 9.73 -0.06
CA LEU A 350 -7.04 8.87 1.11
C LEU A 350 -7.09 7.41 0.65
N ILE A 351 -6.14 6.61 1.12
CA ILE A 351 -6.13 5.17 0.90
C ILE A 351 -6.65 4.51 2.18
N VAL A 352 -7.72 3.72 2.05
CA VAL A 352 -8.29 2.98 3.19
C VAL A 352 -7.94 1.51 3.06
N ALA A 353 -7.16 1.01 4.01
CA ALA A 353 -6.91 -0.41 4.18
C ALA A 353 -8.02 -1.02 5.03
N LEU A 354 -9.05 -1.58 4.37
CA LEU A 354 -10.13 -2.27 5.05
C LEU A 354 -9.67 -3.70 5.39
N ASN A 355 -9.03 -3.82 6.55
CA ASN A 355 -8.29 -5.00 6.97
C ASN A 355 -9.19 -6.05 7.62
N LYS A 356 -8.66 -7.28 7.74
CA LYS A 356 -9.32 -8.46 8.32
C LYS A 356 -10.47 -9.02 7.50
N ILE A 357 -10.38 -8.96 6.18
CA ILE A 357 -11.37 -9.59 5.29
C ILE A 357 -11.43 -11.12 5.49
N ASP A 358 -10.43 -11.72 6.13
CA ASP A 358 -10.45 -13.12 6.55
C ASP A 358 -11.62 -13.46 7.48
N LEU A 359 -12.16 -12.48 8.21
CA LEU A 359 -13.36 -12.65 9.04
C LEU A 359 -14.61 -12.97 8.21
N ALA A 360 -14.65 -12.60 6.92
CA ALA A 360 -15.72 -13.01 6.01
C ALA A 360 -15.84 -14.54 5.86
N PHE A 361 -14.78 -15.29 6.19
CA PHE A 361 -14.76 -16.76 6.12
C PHE A 361 -15.02 -17.44 7.46
N SER A 362 -14.63 -16.81 8.56
CA SER A 362 -14.55 -17.44 9.87
C SER A 362 -15.62 -16.96 10.84
N ASP A 363 -16.21 -15.79 10.62
CA ASP A 363 -17.22 -15.21 11.48
C ASP A 363 -18.61 -15.22 10.81
N ALA A 364 -19.58 -15.87 11.46
CA ALA A 364 -20.95 -15.95 10.97
C ALA A 364 -21.71 -14.61 11.07
N GLY A 365 -21.25 -13.69 11.93
CA GLY A 365 -21.83 -12.36 12.09
C GLY A 365 -21.29 -11.32 11.10
N THR A 366 -20.22 -11.66 10.37
CA THR A 366 -19.54 -10.75 9.44
C THR A 366 -20.05 -10.95 8.01
N SER A 367 -20.27 -9.85 7.29
CA SER A 367 -20.74 -9.89 5.90
C SER A 367 -19.74 -10.60 4.98
N ARG A 368 -20.23 -11.42 4.06
CA ARG A 368 -19.41 -12.14 3.06
C ARG A 368 -19.19 -11.32 1.79
N ASN A 369 -19.95 -10.24 1.63
CA ASN A 369 -19.89 -9.39 0.46
C ASN A 369 -18.85 -8.28 0.61
N ILE A 370 -17.59 -8.62 0.31
CA ILE A 370 -16.44 -7.71 0.45
C ILE A 370 -16.62 -6.44 -0.40
N VAL A 371 -17.15 -6.56 -1.62
CA VAL A 371 -17.37 -5.41 -2.54
C VAL A 371 -18.41 -4.46 -1.95
N ARG A 372 -19.54 -4.99 -1.46
CA ARG A 372 -20.59 -4.18 -0.82
C ARG A 372 -20.07 -3.40 0.37
N ILE A 373 -19.37 -4.05 1.31
CA ILE A 373 -18.79 -3.34 2.46
C ILE A 373 -17.78 -2.29 2.02
N SER A 374 -16.94 -2.60 1.03
CA SER A 374 -15.95 -1.64 0.52
C SER A 374 -16.60 -0.40 -0.09
N GLU A 375 -17.66 -0.58 -0.88
CA GLU A 375 -18.42 0.54 -1.48
C GLU A 375 -19.24 1.30 -0.44
N PHE A 376 -19.81 0.63 0.57
CA PHE A 376 -20.45 1.28 1.72
C PHE A 376 -19.47 2.24 2.42
N ILE A 377 -18.29 1.75 2.80
CA ILE A 377 -17.25 2.57 3.43
C ILE A 377 -16.84 3.72 2.51
N ARG A 378 -16.66 3.46 1.22
CA ARG A 378 -16.30 4.48 0.23
C ARG A 378 -17.36 5.58 0.13
N ASN A 379 -18.64 5.22 0.14
CA ASN A 379 -19.74 6.16 0.10
C ASN A 379 -19.81 7.01 1.38
N GLU A 380 -19.64 6.39 2.54
CA GLU A 380 -19.60 7.12 3.83
C GLU A 380 -18.43 8.11 3.90
N LEU A 381 -17.26 7.74 3.40
CA LEU A 381 -16.10 8.65 3.35
C LEU A 381 -16.34 9.85 2.42
N ARG A 382 -17.01 9.63 1.29
CA ARG A 382 -17.45 10.72 0.41
C ARG A 382 -18.45 11.63 1.11
N ASN A 383 -19.38 11.08 1.90
CA ASN A 383 -20.32 11.85 2.71
C ASN A 383 -19.64 12.68 3.80
N ILE A 384 -18.51 12.21 4.35
CA ILE A 384 -17.67 12.97 5.29
C ILE A 384 -16.99 14.16 4.60
N GLY A 385 -16.73 14.08 3.29
CA GLY A 385 -16.14 15.15 2.49
C GLY A 385 -14.90 14.75 1.70
N PHE A 386 -14.41 13.52 1.86
CA PHE A 386 -13.24 13.07 1.11
C PHE A 386 -13.56 12.92 -0.38
N LYS A 387 -12.92 13.76 -1.20
CA LYS A 387 -13.11 13.76 -2.65
C LYS A 387 -12.45 12.55 -3.33
N HIS A 388 -11.18 12.30 -3.04
CA HIS A 388 -10.40 11.21 -3.63
C HIS A 388 -10.14 10.10 -2.60
N VAL A 389 -10.90 9.00 -2.70
CA VAL A 389 -10.80 7.85 -1.80
C VAL A 389 -10.70 6.55 -2.58
N ILE A 390 -9.73 5.72 -2.17
CA ILE A 390 -9.62 4.32 -2.60
C ILE A 390 -9.75 3.42 -1.37
N VAL A 391 -10.73 2.52 -1.37
CA VAL A 391 -10.93 1.52 -0.33
C VAL A 391 -10.44 0.17 -0.82
N ILE A 392 -9.46 -0.40 -0.13
CA ILE A 392 -8.78 -1.64 -0.50
C ILE A 392 -9.04 -2.68 0.60
N PRO A 393 -9.93 -3.66 0.35
CA PRO A 393 -10.21 -4.73 1.29
C PRO A 393 -9.03 -5.70 1.34
N ILE A 394 -8.38 -5.86 2.49
CA ILE A 394 -7.17 -6.68 2.65
C ILE A 394 -7.22 -7.66 3.85
N SER A 395 -6.37 -8.69 3.80
CA SER A 395 -5.98 -9.45 5.00
C SER A 395 -4.46 -9.39 5.17
N ALA A 396 -4.01 -8.47 6.02
CA ALA A 396 -2.58 -8.32 6.32
C ALA A 396 -2.00 -9.57 7.03
N MET A 397 -2.81 -10.21 7.87
CA MET A 397 -2.40 -11.40 8.60
C MET A 397 -2.16 -12.58 7.68
N TRP A 398 -3.13 -12.93 6.83
CA TRP A 398 -2.95 -14.00 5.86
C TRP A 398 -1.80 -13.71 4.91
N TYR A 399 -1.63 -12.46 4.47
CA TYR A 399 -0.52 -12.10 3.59
C TYR A 399 0.82 -12.36 4.27
N PHE A 400 1.00 -11.81 5.48
CA PHE A 400 2.23 -11.98 6.25
C PHE A 400 2.54 -13.46 6.49
N TYR A 401 1.57 -14.26 6.91
CA TYR A 401 1.74 -15.70 7.14
C TYR A 401 2.06 -16.47 5.85
N GLY A 402 1.37 -16.18 4.75
CA GLY A 402 1.66 -16.78 3.45
C GLY A 402 3.08 -16.47 2.99
N THR A 403 3.52 -15.21 3.14
CA THR A 403 4.89 -14.80 2.79
C THR A 403 5.94 -15.44 3.70
N TYR A 404 5.65 -15.54 5.01
CA TYR A 404 6.51 -16.22 5.97
C TYR A 404 6.74 -17.68 5.58
N ILE A 405 5.66 -18.41 5.24
CA ILE A 405 5.75 -19.80 4.79
C ILE A 405 6.58 -19.92 3.50
N LYS A 406 6.37 -19.05 2.50
CA LYS A 406 7.19 -19.07 1.26
C LYS A 406 8.67 -18.85 1.52
N GLN A 407 9.01 -18.03 2.51
CA GLN A 407 10.40 -17.72 2.86
C GLN A 407 11.08 -18.86 3.63
N HIS A 408 10.38 -19.44 4.62
CA HIS A 408 10.96 -20.45 5.52
C HIS A 408 10.79 -21.88 5.01
N TYR A 409 9.75 -22.14 4.22
CA TYR A 409 9.41 -23.46 3.65
C TYR A 409 9.22 -23.37 2.13
N PRO A 410 10.25 -23.00 1.35
CA PRO A 410 10.13 -22.75 -0.09
C PRO A 410 9.70 -23.98 -0.92
N ASN A 411 9.85 -25.19 -0.36
CA ASN A 411 9.43 -26.43 -1.00
C ASN A 411 7.94 -26.73 -0.82
N ILE A 412 7.26 -26.04 0.09
CA ILE A 412 5.83 -26.20 0.33
C ILE A 412 5.07 -25.26 -0.60
N ASN A 413 4.29 -25.83 -1.52
CA ASN A 413 3.42 -25.07 -2.41
C ASN A 413 1.94 -25.27 -2.09
N GLU A 414 1.48 -26.50 -1.90
CA GLU A 414 0.10 -26.78 -1.49
C GLU A 414 -0.04 -26.64 0.03
N ILE A 415 -1.12 -25.97 0.48
CA ILE A 415 -1.35 -25.72 1.91
C ILE A 415 -1.48 -27.03 2.71
N LYS A 416 -2.00 -28.10 2.08
CA LYS A 416 -2.19 -29.40 2.75
C LYS A 416 -0.86 -30.03 3.21
N ASP A 417 0.25 -29.69 2.55
CA ASP A 417 1.57 -30.28 2.83
C ASP A 417 2.21 -29.63 4.07
N LEU A 418 1.61 -28.56 4.61
CA LEU A 418 2.02 -27.98 5.90
C LEU A 418 1.81 -28.92 7.08
N ALA A 419 0.93 -29.90 6.97
CA ALA A 419 0.69 -30.88 8.01
C ALA A 419 1.94 -31.74 8.33
N ASP A 420 2.88 -31.83 7.36
CA ASP A 420 4.13 -32.57 7.50
C ASP A 420 5.28 -31.71 8.03
N VAL A 421 5.07 -30.40 8.20
CA VAL A 421 6.08 -29.47 8.72
C VAL A 421 6.18 -29.59 10.24
N ILE A 422 7.41 -29.64 10.75
CA ILE A 422 7.70 -29.59 12.19
C ILE A 422 8.04 -28.15 12.56
N PRO A 423 7.18 -27.44 13.32
CA PRO A 423 7.44 -26.06 13.75
C PRO A 423 8.61 -25.99 14.73
N ASN A 424 9.42 -24.94 14.65
CA ASN A 424 10.54 -24.67 15.55
C ASN A 424 10.13 -23.83 16.78
N SER A 425 8.96 -23.19 16.75
CA SER A 425 8.46 -22.35 17.85
C SER A 425 6.92 -22.38 17.98
N PRO A 426 6.36 -21.93 19.12
CA PRO A 426 4.92 -21.74 19.28
C PRO A 426 4.33 -20.76 18.27
N GLU A 427 5.01 -19.65 17.99
CA GLU A 427 4.55 -18.66 17.00
C GLU A 427 4.47 -19.27 15.60
N GLU A 428 5.44 -20.10 15.24
CA GLU A 428 5.43 -20.82 13.96
C GLU A 428 4.30 -21.84 13.89
N THR A 429 3.99 -22.49 15.01
CA THR A 429 2.84 -23.40 15.13
C THR A 429 1.52 -22.67 14.87
N ASP A 430 1.37 -21.46 15.43
CA ASP A 430 0.18 -20.62 15.22
C ASP A 430 0.05 -20.19 13.75
N ILE A 431 1.16 -19.77 13.13
CA ILE A 431 1.19 -19.40 11.69
C ILE A 431 0.71 -20.57 10.83
N ILE A 432 1.32 -21.75 11.01
CA ILE A 432 0.98 -22.95 10.23
C ILE A 432 -0.51 -23.30 10.43
N THR A 433 -0.97 -23.32 11.67
CA THR A 433 -2.37 -23.63 12.00
C THR A 433 -3.36 -22.67 11.34
N VAL A 434 -3.07 -21.37 11.33
CA VAL A 434 -3.92 -20.37 10.68
C VAL A 434 -3.95 -20.56 9.16
N VAL A 435 -2.80 -20.84 8.54
CA VAL A 435 -2.70 -21.07 7.09
C VAL A 435 -3.45 -22.34 6.69
N GLU A 436 -3.34 -23.44 7.45
CA GLU A 436 -4.08 -24.68 7.20
C GLU A 436 -5.60 -24.49 7.30
N ASN A 437 -6.06 -23.81 8.36
CA ASN A 437 -7.48 -23.47 8.54
C ASN A 437 -8.00 -22.61 7.38
N THR A 438 -7.16 -21.70 6.88
CA THR A 438 -7.48 -20.88 5.72
C THR A 438 -7.59 -21.72 4.46
N GLY A 439 -6.68 -22.64 4.21
CA GLY A 439 -6.76 -23.59 3.09
C GLY A 439 -8.08 -24.38 3.11
N ASN A 440 -8.52 -24.83 4.29
CA ASN A 440 -9.82 -25.48 4.45
C ASN A 440 -11.00 -24.55 4.08
N ASN A 441 -10.94 -23.28 4.46
CA ASN A 441 -11.95 -22.28 4.09
C ASN A 441 -11.96 -22.00 2.58
N LEU A 442 -10.80 -21.81 1.96
CA LEU A 442 -10.69 -21.62 0.50
C LEU A 442 -11.26 -22.83 -0.26
N ARG A 443 -10.98 -24.04 0.21
CA ARG A 443 -11.52 -25.26 -0.40
C ARG A 443 -13.04 -25.37 -0.27
N ARG A 444 -13.59 -25.10 0.91
CA ARG A 444 -15.02 -25.30 1.20
C ARG A 444 -15.90 -24.15 0.70
N GLN A 445 -15.45 -22.91 0.84
CA GLN A 445 -16.26 -21.70 0.62
C GLN A 445 -15.97 -21.01 -0.72
N VAL A 446 -14.73 -21.09 -1.23
CA VAL A 446 -14.35 -20.51 -2.53
C VAL A 446 -14.37 -21.56 -3.64
N GLY A 447 -14.11 -22.83 -3.30
CA GLY A 447 -14.14 -23.97 -4.24
C GLY A 447 -12.78 -24.32 -4.85
N ILE A 448 -11.68 -23.84 -4.26
CA ILE A 448 -10.31 -24.17 -4.72
C ILE A 448 -9.94 -25.57 -4.22
N LYS A 449 -9.83 -26.56 -5.13
CA LYS A 449 -9.67 -27.97 -4.74
C LYS A 449 -8.39 -28.25 -3.92
N ASN A 450 -7.25 -27.76 -4.40
CA ASN A 450 -5.94 -27.88 -3.76
C ASN A 450 -5.34 -26.48 -3.59
N PRO A 451 -5.74 -25.74 -2.54
CA PRO A 451 -5.27 -24.38 -2.32
C PRO A 451 -3.75 -24.34 -2.14
N THR A 452 -3.09 -23.45 -2.86
CA THR A 452 -1.66 -23.17 -2.73
C THR A 452 -1.40 -21.95 -1.84
N ILE A 453 -0.15 -21.77 -1.41
CA ILE A 453 0.26 -20.55 -0.69
C ILE A 453 0.05 -19.30 -1.57
N ASN A 454 0.23 -19.41 -2.89
CA ASN A 454 -0.03 -18.32 -3.82
C ASN A 454 -1.52 -17.98 -3.92
N ASP A 455 -2.41 -18.98 -3.88
CA ASP A 455 -3.86 -18.73 -3.85
C ASP A 455 -4.27 -17.94 -2.61
N LEU A 456 -3.68 -18.27 -1.46
CA LEU A 456 -3.88 -17.54 -0.21
C LEU A 456 -3.40 -16.09 -0.31
N ILE A 457 -2.16 -15.87 -0.77
CA ILE A 457 -1.59 -14.52 -0.95
C ILE A 457 -2.46 -13.71 -1.93
N ALA A 458 -2.85 -14.30 -3.05
CA ALA A 458 -3.67 -13.63 -4.06
C ALA A 458 -5.06 -13.22 -3.52
N PHE A 459 -5.65 -14.01 -2.63
CA PHE A 459 -6.96 -13.69 -2.05
C PHE A 459 -6.91 -12.53 -1.04
N THR A 460 -5.75 -12.27 -0.45
CA THR A 460 -5.60 -11.22 0.56
C THR A 460 -5.73 -9.80 0.02
N ASN A 461 -5.66 -9.60 -1.30
CA ASN A 461 -5.52 -8.31 -1.98
C ASN A 461 -4.37 -7.41 -1.46
N PHE A 462 -3.47 -7.93 -0.64
CA PHE A 462 -2.44 -7.11 -0.01
C PHE A 462 -1.40 -6.62 -1.02
N GLU A 463 -1.13 -7.41 -2.07
CA GLU A 463 -0.30 -6.96 -3.19
C GLU A 463 -0.98 -5.82 -3.99
N ILE A 464 -2.31 -5.80 -4.07
CA ILE A 464 -3.04 -4.69 -4.69
C ILE A 464 -2.83 -3.42 -3.86
N PHE A 465 -2.94 -3.54 -2.54
CA PHE A 465 -2.67 -2.45 -1.61
C PHE A 465 -1.22 -1.93 -1.73
N GLN A 466 -0.23 -2.83 -1.74
CA GLN A 466 1.18 -2.45 -1.91
C GLN A 466 1.50 -1.78 -3.24
N ASN A 467 0.83 -2.15 -4.32
CA ASN A 467 1.07 -1.54 -5.64
C ASN A 467 0.37 -0.19 -5.82
N ILE A 468 -0.64 0.11 -4.99
CA ILE A 468 -1.34 1.41 -5.01
C ILE A 468 -0.66 2.43 -4.09
N LEU A 469 -0.06 1.96 -2.99
CA LEU A 469 0.87 2.75 -2.18
C LEU A 469 2.12 3.12 -2.99
#